data_AF-A0A8T4JA40-F1
#
_entry.id   AF-A0A8T4JA40-F1
#
_cell.length_a   1.000
_cell.length_b   1.000
_cell.length_c   1.000
_cell.angle_alpha   90.00
_cell.angle_beta   90.00
_cell.angle_gamma   90.00
#
_symmetry.space_group_name_H-M   'P 1'
#
loop_
_entity.id
_entity.type
_entity.pdbx_description
1 polymer ?
#
loop_
_entity_poly.entity_id
_entity_poly.type
_entity_poly.pdbx_seq_one_letter_code
_entity_poly.pdbx_strand_id
1 'polypeptide(L)'
;MTIIMAEEEVKQKTEQEGQEQEEEEVPGLFFTNARVVRLIREENPKKIVKKRVKVEMNKLLEQVGRSIASEMAKKPYSSITYADFLDAARPYLDIQKINQERRKVIATLDKIKEDAAFLATELLEKTEEEDY
;
A
#
# COMPACT_ATOMS: atom_id res chain seq x y z
N MET A 1 -36.58 -3.08 26.63
CA MET A 1 -35.58 -3.40 27.67
C MET A 1 -34.58 -4.45 27.17
N THR A 2 -35.02 -5.51 26.49
CA THR A 2 -34.15 -6.60 25.98
C THR A 2 -33.17 -6.19 24.87
N ILE A 3 -33.51 -5.25 23.99
CA ILE A 3 -32.64 -4.83 22.87
C ILE A 3 -31.46 -3.97 23.36
N ILE A 4 -31.68 -3.12 24.37
CA ILE A 4 -30.62 -2.26 24.94
C ILE A 4 -29.57 -3.11 25.64
N MET A 5 -29.99 -4.16 26.36
CA MET A 5 -29.08 -5.10 27.03
C MET A 5 -28.21 -5.89 26.04
N ALA A 6 -28.74 -6.25 24.86
CA ALA A 6 -27.95 -6.94 23.83
C ALA A 6 -26.90 -6.04 23.18
N GLU A 7 -27.22 -4.76 22.95
CA GLU A 7 -26.24 -3.79 22.42
C GLU A 7 -25.17 -3.43 23.46
N GLU A 8 -25.55 -3.30 24.74
CA GLU A 8 -24.60 -3.10 25.84
C GLU A 8 -23.71 -4.32 26.09
N GLU A 9 -24.23 -5.56 25.98
CA GLU A 9 -23.43 -6.79 26.07
C GLU A 9 -22.44 -6.92 24.91
N VAL A 10 -22.82 -6.53 23.67
CA VAL A 10 -21.91 -6.51 22.52
C VAL A 10 -20.84 -5.43 22.70
N LYS A 11 -21.20 -4.26 23.22
CA LYS A 11 -20.26 -3.15 23.47
C LYS A 11 -19.30 -3.46 24.61
N GLN A 12 -19.78 -4.07 25.70
CA GLN A 12 -18.95 -4.56 26.81
C GLN A 12 -18.06 -5.73 26.38
N LYS A 13 -18.52 -6.66 25.53
CA LYS A 13 -17.64 -7.68 24.92
C LYS A 13 -16.56 -7.07 24.04
N THR A 14 -16.90 -6.05 23.25
CA THR A 14 -15.96 -5.37 22.36
C THR A 14 -14.91 -4.55 23.15
N GLU A 15 -15.30 -4.00 24.31
CA GLU A 15 -14.40 -3.28 25.22
C GLU A 15 -13.56 -4.24 26.09
N GLN A 16 -14.11 -5.37 26.54
CA GLN A 16 -13.40 -6.38 27.34
C GLN A 16 -12.42 -7.24 26.53
N GLU A 17 -12.66 -7.52 25.25
CA GLU A 17 -11.63 -8.12 24.36
C GLU A 17 -10.52 -7.11 23.99
N GLY A 18 -10.72 -5.83 24.29
CA GLY A 18 -9.73 -4.76 24.13
C GLY A 18 -8.68 -4.69 25.24
N GLN A 19 -8.97 -5.29 26.40
CA GLN A 19 -8.07 -5.36 27.55
C GLN A 19 -7.36 -6.72 27.57
N GLU A 20 -6.03 -6.67 27.54
CA GLU A 20 -5.15 -7.73 28.07
C GLU A 20 -5.30 -9.11 27.39
N GLN A 21 -5.03 -9.17 26.09
CA GLN A 21 -4.18 -10.29 25.66
C GLN A 21 -2.77 -9.80 25.85
N GLU A 22 -2.06 -10.35 26.85
CA GLU A 22 -0.61 -10.35 26.92
C GLU A 22 -0.11 -10.51 25.49
N GLU A 23 0.43 -9.42 24.95
CA GLU A 23 1.07 -9.46 23.64
C GLU A 23 2.32 -10.28 23.88
N GLU A 24 2.21 -11.60 23.70
CA GLU A 24 3.36 -12.48 23.63
C GLU A 24 4.42 -11.74 22.82
N GLU A 25 5.54 -11.42 23.47
CA GLU A 25 6.69 -10.87 22.79
C GLU A 25 7.06 -11.89 21.73
N VAL A 26 6.67 -11.63 20.48
CA VAL A 26 7.10 -12.45 19.36
C VAL A 26 8.56 -12.05 19.14
N PRO A 27 9.53 -12.90 19.50
CA PRO A 27 10.92 -12.52 19.37
C PRO A 27 11.25 -12.34 17.89
N GLY A 28 12.10 -11.36 17.58
CA GLY A 28 12.58 -11.11 16.23
C GLY A 28 11.76 -10.11 15.40
N LEU A 29 10.86 -9.33 16.02
CA LEU A 29 10.26 -8.16 15.36
C LEU A 29 11.17 -6.93 15.49
N PHE A 30 11.35 -6.19 14.40
CA PHE A 30 12.21 -5.00 14.39
C PHE A 30 11.58 -3.81 15.12
N PHE A 31 10.26 -3.65 15.01
CA PHE A 31 9.52 -2.59 15.71
C PHE A 31 8.76 -3.15 16.91
N THR A 32 8.47 -2.29 17.88
CA THR A 32 7.62 -2.65 19.03
C THR A 32 6.21 -3.01 18.53
N ASN A 33 5.79 -4.26 18.74
CA ASN A 33 4.50 -4.74 18.26
C ASN A 33 3.34 -3.89 18.79
N ALA A 34 3.37 -3.50 20.07
CA ALA A 34 2.36 -2.64 20.69
C ALA A 34 2.11 -1.32 19.93
N ARG A 35 3.17 -0.66 19.43
CA ARG A 35 3.02 0.59 18.65
C ARG A 35 2.38 0.34 17.29
N VAL A 36 2.75 -0.77 16.63
CA VAL A 36 2.15 -1.18 15.35
C VAL A 36 0.68 -1.54 15.55
N VAL A 37 0.34 -2.27 16.61
CA VAL A 37 -1.05 -2.63 16.94
C VAL A 37 -1.88 -1.39 17.24
N ARG A 38 -1.33 -0.43 17.99
CA ARG A 38 -1.98 0.85 18.27
C ARG A 38 -2.32 1.59 16.96
N LEU A 39 -1.37 1.71 16.05
CA LEU A 39 -1.59 2.33 14.73
C LEU A 39 -2.74 1.64 13.97
N ILE A 40 -2.75 0.30 13.94
CA ILE A 40 -3.81 -0.44 13.24
C ILE A 40 -5.18 -0.19 13.89
N ARG A 41 -5.25 -0.13 15.22
CA ARG A 41 -6.49 0.10 15.98
C ARG A 41 -7.02 1.52 15.82
N GLU A 42 -6.15 2.53 15.77
CA GLU A 42 -6.53 3.93 15.51
C GLU A 42 -7.23 4.04 14.14
N GLU A 43 -6.74 3.33 13.12
CA GLU A 43 -7.35 3.30 11.78
C GLU A 43 -8.53 2.31 11.64
N ASN A 44 -8.69 1.37 12.58
CA ASN A 44 -9.73 0.32 12.53
C ASN A 44 -10.45 0.12 13.87
N PRO A 45 -11.10 1.16 14.43
CA PRO A 45 -11.61 1.14 15.81
C PRO A 45 -12.72 0.12 16.06
N LYS A 46 -13.45 -0.30 15.02
CA LYS A 46 -14.58 -1.24 15.12
C LYS A 46 -14.24 -2.67 14.72
N LYS A 47 -12.97 -2.98 14.42
CA LYS A 47 -12.58 -4.27 13.85
C LYS A 47 -11.66 -5.05 14.79
N ILE A 48 -11.87 -6.36 14.85
CA ILE A 48 -10.98 -7.30 15.51
C ILE A 48 -9.79 -7.59 14.56
N VAL A 49 -8.58 -7.29 15.02
CA VAL A 49 -7.35 -7.49 14.25
C VAL A 49 -6.70 -8.81 14.67
N LYS A 50 -6.59 -9.77 13.73
CA LYS A 50 -5.96 -11.07 13.99
C LYS A 50 -4.46 -10.93 14.27
N LYS A 51 -3.91 -11.78 15.16
CA LYS A 51 -2.48 -11.80 15.54
C LYS A 51 -1.54 -11.81 14.33
N ARG A 52 -1.83 -12.64 13.31
CA ARG A 52 -1.04 -12.70 12.08
C ARG A 52 -0.93 -11.35 11.37
N VAL A 53 -2.01 -10.56 11.31
CA VAL A 53 -2.01 -9.24 10.66
C VAL A 53 -1.09 -8.28 11.41
N LYS A 54 -1.11 -8.32 12.75
CA LYS A 54 -0.24 -7.48 13.60
C LYS A 54 1.24 -7.78 13.32
N VAL A 55 1.60 -9.06 13.30
CA VAL A 55 2.97 -9.54 13.04
C VAL A 55 3.43 -9.21 11.62
N GLU A 56 2.60 -9.50 10.61
CA GLU A 56 2.96 -9.26 9.21
C GLU A 56 3.02 -7.77 8.89
N MET A 57 2.22 -6.92 9.53
CA MET A 57 2.36 -5.47 9.41
C MET A 57 3.74 -5.01 9.90
N ASN A 58 4.20 -5.54 11.03
CA ASN A 58 5.52 -5.20 11.57
C ASN A 58 6.65 -5.60 10.61
N LYS A 59 6.60 -6.82 10.07
CA LYS A 59 7.57 -7.29 9.06
C LYS A 59 7.51 -6.46 7.77
N LEU A 60 6.32 -6.05 7.34
CA LEU A 60 6.18 -5.19 6.16
C LEU A 60 6.83 -3.82 6.38
N LEU A 61 6.60 -3.22 7.55
CA LEU A 61 7.26 -1.97 7.93
C LEU A 61 8.79 -2.14 7.95
N GLU A 62 9.27 -3.28 8.44
CA GLU A 62 10.71 -3.58 8.44
C GLU A 62 11.25 -3.68 7.02
N GLN A 63 10.55 -4.39 6.14
CA GLN A 63 10.94 -4.53 4.74
C GLN A 63 11.01 -3.17 4.02
N VAL A 64 10.01 -2.31 4.23
CA VAL A 64 10.01 -0.94 3.68
C VAL A 64 11.16 -0.13 4.25
N GLY A 65 11.37 -0.15 5.56
CA GLY A 65 12.47 0.54 6.23
C GLY A 65 13.85 0.08 5.72
N ARG A 66 14.05 -1.23 5.55
CA ARG A 66 15.27 -1.81 4.98
C ARG A 66 15.49 -1.39 3.53
N SER A 67 14.43 -1.32 2.72
CA SER A 67 14.54 -0.85 1.34
C SER A 67 15.00 0.60 1.29
N ILE A 68 14.38 1.49 2.07
CA ILE A 68 14.77 2.91 2.13
C ILE A 68 16.20 3.04 2.65
N ALA A 69 16.56 2.33 3.73
CA ALA A 69 17.91 2.34 4.29
C ALA A 69 18.96 1.84 3.28
N SER A 70 18.65 0.79 2.53
CA SER A 70 19.54 0.26 1.49
C SER A 70 19.73 1.25 0.34
N GLU A 71 18.69 1.99 -0.06
CA GLU A 71 18.82 3.03 -1.10
C GLU A 71 19.67 4.21 -0.61
N MET A 72 19.49 4.65 0.64
CA MET A 72 20.33 5.70 1.23
C MET A 72 21.81 5.27 1.28
N ALA A 73 22.07 4.00 1.60
CA ALA A 73 23.43 3.46 1.69
C ALA A 73 24.18 3.38 0.35
N LYS A 74 23.50 3.50 -0.81
CA LYS A 74 24.16 3.51 -2.12
C LYS A 74 24.93 4.79 -2.41
N LYS A 75 24.68 5.86 -1.65
CA LYS A 75 25.34 7.16 -1.86
C LYS A 75 26.80 7.06 -1.38
N PRO A 76 27.77 7.66 -2.11
CA PRO A 76 29.20 7.50 -1.83
C PRO A 76 29.70 8.32 -0.63
N TYR A 77 28.81 9.04 0.07
CA TYR A 77 29.16 9.94 1.17
C TYR A 77 29.00 9.26 2.52
N SER A 78 29.84 9.64 3.49
CA SER A 78 29.84 9.08 4.84
C SER A 78 28.66 9.53 5.70
N SER A 79 27.97 10.60 5.31
CA SER A 79 26.82 11.16 6.00
C SER A 79 25.56 11.03 5.15
N ILE A 80 24.45 10.62 5.77
CA ILE A 80 23.13 10.59 5.14
C ILE A 80 22.41 11.90 5.48
N THR A 81 21.93 12.62 4.47
CA THR A 81 21.18 13.87 4.64
C THR A 81 19.67 13.65 4.54
N TYR A 82 18.89 14.66 4.95
CA TYR A 82 17.43 14.62 4.77
C TYR A 82 17.02 14.54 3.29
N ALA A 83 17.79 15.14 2.39
CA ALA A 83 17.56 15.03 0.95
C ALA A 83 17.72 13.57 0.48
N ASP A 84 18.74 12.86 0.99
CA ASP A 84 18.95 11.44 0.67
C ASP A 84 17.79 10.56 1.16
N PHE A 85 17.25 10.87 2.34
CA PHE A 85 16.05 10.20 2.85
C PHE A 85 14.84 10.46 1.97
N LEU A 86 14.57 11.71 1.60
CA LEU A 86 13.43 12.05 0.75
C LEU A 86 13.51 11.35 -0.61
N ASP A 87 14.70 11.35 -1.22
CA ASP A 87 14.93 10.65 -2.49
C ASP A 87 14.69 9.15 -2.36
N ALA A 88 15.19 8.52 -1.30
CA ALA A 88 15.01 7.08 -1.06
C ALA A 88 13.56 6.71 -0.68
N ALA A 89 12.86 7.56 0.06
CA ALA A 89 11.49 7.34 0.51
C ALA A 89 10.44 7.69 -0.57
N ARG A 90 10.82 8.46 -1.59
CA ARG A 90 9.92 8.97 -2.64
C ARG A 90 8.98 7.93 -3.26
N PRO A 91 9.42 6.70 -3.61
CA PRO A 91 8.53 5.69 -4.19
C PRO A 91 7.36 5.30 -3.26
N TYR A 92 7.58 5.38 -1.95
CA TYR A 92 6.59 5.04 -0.93
C TYR A 92 5.69 6.25 -0.59
N LEU A 93 6.24 7.47 -0.61
CA LEU A 93 5.49 8.70 -0.37
C LEU A 93 4.51 9.03 -1.52
N ASP A 94 4.95 8.85 -2.76
CA ASP A 94 4.20 9.25 -3.95
C ASP A 94 3.41 8.09 -4.58
N ILE A 95 3.23 6.96 -3.89
CA ILE A 95 2.69 5.73 -4.50
C ILE A 95 1.31 5.91 -5.13
N GLN A 96 0.44 6.74 -4.55
CA GLN A 96 -0.88 7.04 -5.12
C GLN A 96 -0.76 7.85 -6.42
N LYS A 97 0.14 8.83 -6.44
CA LYS A 97 0.40 9.66 -7.62
C LYS A 97 1.03 8.83 -8.74
N ILE A 98 2.04 8.02 -8.42
CA ILE A 98 2.68 7.09 -9.36
C ILE A 98 1.65 6.14 -9.98
N ASN A 99 0.74 5.58 -9.17
CA ASN A 99 -0.30 4.70 -9.68
C ASN A 99 -1.31 5.43 -10.58
N GLN A 100 -1.64 6.68 -10.27
CA GLN A 100 -2.50 7.50 -11.11
C GLN A 100 -1.83 7.82 -12.45
N GLU A 101 -0.56 8.23 -12.44
CA GLU A 101 0.22 8.51 -13.65
C GLU A 101 0.38 7.24 -14.50
N ARG A 102 0.65 6.09 -13.88
CA ARG A 102 0.70 4.79 -14.57
C ARG A 102 -0.59 4.49 -15.32
N ARG A 103 -1.76 4.71 -14.69
CA ARG A 103 -3.06 4.53 -15.35
C ARG A 103 -3.23 5.46 -16.54
N LYS A 104 -2.80 6.72 -16.43
CA LYS A 104 -2.86 7.69 -17.53
C LYS A 104 -2.00 7.23 -18.71
N VAL A 105 -0.76 6.81 -18.45
CA VAL A 105 0.16 6.33 -19.49
C VAL A 105 -0.43 5.12 -20.22
N ILE A 106 -0.99 4.15 -19.49
CA ILE A 106 -1.66 2.98 -20.09
C ILE A 106 -2.80 3.43 -21.01
N ALA A 107 -3.69 4.31 -20.54
CA ALA A 107 -4.79 4.80 -21.35
C ALA A 107 -4.31 5.54 -22.63
N THR A 108 -3.20 6.29 -22.54
CA THR A 108 -2.59 6.92 -23.72
C THR A 108 -2.03 5.89 -24.69
N LEU A 109 -1.38 4.83 -24.20
CA LEU A 109 -0.86 3.76 -25.04
C LEU A 109 -1.98 2.98 -25.74
N ASP A 110 -3.08 2.70 -25.04
CA ASP A 110 -4.24 2.04 -25.61
C ASP A 110 -4.86 2.88 -26.74
N LYS A 111 -4.98 4.20 -26.51
CA LYS A 111 -5.43 5.13 -27.56
C LYS A 111 -4.51 5.13 -28.78
N ILE A 112 -3.20 5.21 -28.58
CA ILE A 112 -2.23 5.18 -29.70
C ILE A 112 -2.37 3.87 -30.49
N LYS A 113 -2.60 2.75 -29.80
CA LYS A 113 -2.81 1.46 -30.43
C LYS A 113 -4.10 1.42 -31.26
N GLU A 114 -5.19 1.97 -30.74
CA GLU A 114 -6.46 2.11 -31.48
C GLU A 114 -6.29 3.01 -32.71
N ASP A 115 -5.66 4.17 -32.55
CA ASP A 115 -5.37 5.09 -33.65
C ASP A 115 -4.50 4.40 -34.74
N ALA A 116 -3.48 3.63 -34.34
CA ALA A 116 -2.66 2.86 -35.26
C ALA A 116 -3.43 1.76 -35.98
N ALA A 117 -4.35 1.07 -35.30
CA ALA A 117 -5.21 0.04 -35.90
C ALA A 117 -6.22 0.63 -36.88
N PHE A 118 -6.77 1.81 -36.57
CA PHE A 118 -7.63 2.56 -37.47
C PHE A 118 -6.88 2.94 -38.75
N LEU A 119 -5.70 3.55 -38.62
CA LEU A 119 -4.86 3.94 -39.76
C LEU A 119 -4.45 2.73 -40.62
N ALA A 120 -4.16 1.58 -40.00
CA ALA A 120 -3.84 0.36 -40.72
C ALA A 120 -5.03 -0.14 -41.56
N THR A 121 -6.24 -0.08 -41.01
CA THR A 121 -7.48 -0.45 -41.72
C THR A 121 -7.73 0.51 -42.88
N GLU A 122 -7.64 1.82 -42.66
CA GLU A 122 -7.86 2.84 -43.69
C GLU A 122 -6.87 2.69 -44.86
N LEU A 123 -5.62 2.33 -44.59
CA LEU A 123 -4.63 2.07 -45.63
C LEU A 123 -4.97 0.83 -46.47
N LEU A 124 -5.43 -0.25 -45.82
CA LEU A 124 -5.83 -1.48 -46.52
C LEU A 124 -7.03 -1.23 -47.45
N GLU A 125 -8.05 -0.50 -46.97
CA GLU A 125 -9.22 -0.14 -47.78
C GLU A 125 -8.83 0.68 -49.02
N LYS A 126 -7.93 1.66 -48.88
CA LYS A 126 -7.47 2.48 -50.02
C LYS A 126 -6.64 1.69 -51.03
N THR A 127 -5.85 0.72 -50.59
CA THR A 127 -5.09 -0.13 -51.53
C THR A 127 -6.00 -1.07 -52.33
N GLU A 128 -7.16 -1.46 -51.80
CA GLU A 128 -8.13 -2.29 -52.53
C GLU A 128 -8.95 -1.48 -53.56
N GLU A 129 -9.11 -0.16 -53.37
CA GLU A 129 -9.78 0.73 -54.33
C GLU A 129 -8.91 1.10 -55.55
N GLU A 130 -7.59 1.05 -55.45
CA GLU A 130 -6.66 1.39 -56.54
C GLU A 130 -6.35 0.23 -57.50
N ASP A 131 -6.77 -1.01 -57.16
CA ASP A 131 -6.54 -2.23 -57.95
C ASP A 131 -7.70 -2.57 -58.94
N TYR A 132 -8.62 -1.63 -59.21
CA TYR A 132 -9.73 -1.77 -60.18
C TYR A 132 -9.68 -0.78 -61.36
#